data_AF-A0A2M8K1M0-F1
#
_entry.id   AF-A0A2M8K1M0-F1
#
_cell.length_a   1.000
_cell.length_b   1.000
_cell.length_c   1.000
_cell.angle_alpha   90.00
_cell.angle_beta   90.00
_cell.angle_gamma   90.00
#
_symmetry.space_group_name_H-M   'P 1'
#
loop_
_entity.id
_entity.type
_entity.pdbx_description
1 polymer ?
#
loop_
_entity_poly.entity_id
_entity_poly.type
_entity_poly.pdbx_seq_one_letter_code
_entity_poly.pdbx_strand_id
1 'polypeptide(L)'
;MENPIIQLSNLAVHWLTCPLSKDVSWATRRAILDWYATTLPGTVCSPSTELKHFIESASGNAFSYVDGEPRSISYSAFMNGVASHTVEFDDIFKDGGYHPGSPTISAALAIAQNNNVSLDVLHRAIIGAYEVGCRLSLAIQPAHYKYWHTTSTVGTIGAAVACVLLAKGTQEQVMHAIGIASSFAGGHQANLQGEGGAKALHAGHAAQAGILAGNSALAGVKASIDSLSGPFGWANATTDATVNWGKAFAGSYEWTPITRMTIKNHGCCGHIFPAIDGVGNLLTTHNIGYQDIESIDVYGYDATKKMCDRTNPQDAQQARFSLQYCIAAHCLTGKVRLEAFNDETLARQDIRNFAKRVSVYRDEELSKLYPGVRSARVIIKLTNGEELSYHQKTRKGDPEDPLTDDELVQKFNELTMGILGNTEKSRLEYLILQGHEIPNIVTRLED
;
A
#
# COMPACT_ATOMS: atom_id res chain seq x y z
N MET A 1 9.04 28.42 14.53
CA MET A 1 8.09 27.43 14.00
C MET A 1 7.57 26.64 15.19
N GLU A 2 6.27 26.42 15.30
CA GLU A 2 5.71 25.56 16.35
C GLU A 2 6.28 24.14 16.23
N ASN A 3 6.51 23.44 17.35
CA ASN A 3 7.13 22.12 17.34
C ASN A 3 6.29 21.15 16.49
N PRO A 4 6.88 20.43 15.51
CA PRO A 4 6.16 19.51 14.62
C PRO A 4 5.36 18.41 15.33
N ILE A 5 5.80 17.90 16.50
CA ILE A 5 5.02 16.92 17.26
C ILE A 5 3.70 17.55 17.73
N ILE A 6 3.71 18.80 18.19
CA ILE A 6 2.49 19.52 18.60
C ILE A 6 1.55 19.64 17.40
N GLN A 7 2.06 20.12 16.25
CA GLN A 7 1.24 20.31 15.05
C GLN A 7 0.64 18.98 14.53
N LEU A 8 1.43 17.91 14.46
CA LEU A 8 0.96 16.58 14.05
C LEU A 8 -0.08 16.04 15.03
N SER A 9 0.12 16.21 16.34
CA SER A 9 -0.86 15.77 17.34
C SER A 9 -2.18 16.53 17.26
N ASN A 10 -2.16 17.83 16.97
CA ASN A 10 -3.36 18.64 16.73
C ASN A 10 -4.13 18.13 15.50
N LEU A 11 -3.42 17.84 14.40
CA LEU A 11 -4.02 17.24 13.21
C LEU A 11 -4.65 15.88 13.49
N ALA A 12 -4.01 15.04 14.31
CA ALA A 12 -4.55 13.73 14.69
C ALA A 12 -5.85 13.84 15.48
N VAL A 13 -5.86 14.63 16.58
CA VAL A 13 -7.04 14.73 17.45
C VAL A 13 -8.18 15.50 16.82
N HIS A 14 -7.91 16.35 15.82
CA HIS A 14 -8.94 17.00 15.02
C HIS A 14 -9.94 15.98 14.43
N TRP A 15 -9.46 14.82 13.99
CA TRP A 15 -10.30 13.77 13.41
C TRP A 15 -11.21 13.05 14.42
N LEU A 16 -10.97 13.17 15.72
CA LEU A 16 -11.86 12.62 16.74
C LEU A 16 -13.24 13.27 16.74
N THR A 17 -13.32 14.54 16.34
CA THR A 17 -14.55 15.34 16.44
C THR A 17 -14.97 16.00 15.13
N CYS A 18 -14.05 16.15 14.17
CA CYS A 18 -14.36 16.75 12.88
C CYS A 18 -15.45 15.97 12.12
N PRO A 19 -16.45 16.63 11.50
CA PRO A 19 -17.38 15.97 10.61
C PRO A 19 -16.66 15.29 9.45
N LEU A 20 -16.95 14.00 9.21
CA LEU A 20 -16.40 13.28 8.07
C LEU A 20 -17.23 13.62 6.83
N SER A 21 -16.59 14.19 5.81
CA SER A 21 -17.24 14.34 4.50
C SER A 21 -17.51 12.96 3.88
N LYS A 22 -18.42 12.91 2.91
CA LYS A 22 -18.71 11.67 2.18
C LYS A 22 -17.45 11.10 1.54
N ASP A 23 -16.63 11.95 0.92
CA ASP A 23 -15.41 11.54 0.22
C ASP A 23 -14.36 10.97 1.17
N VAL A 24 -14.18 11.58 2.36
CA VAL A 24 -13.25 11.07 3.38
C VAL A 24 -13.72 9.73 3.91
N SER A 25 -15.01 9.62 4.26
CA SER A 25 -15.61 8.36 4.73
C SER A 25 -15.49 7.25 3.68
N TRP A 26 -15.77 7.57 2.41
CA TRP A 26 -15.65 6.61 1.31
C TRP A 26 -14.21 6.18 1.07
N ALA A 27 -13.25 7.12 1.07
CA ALA A 27 -11.84 6.81 0.91
C ALA A 27 -11.30 5.89 2.02
N THR A 28 -11.74 6.07 3.27
CA THR A 28 -11.40 5.15 4.36
C THR A 28 -11.91 3.74 4.12
N ARG A 29 -13.16 3.59 3.66
CA ARG A 29 -13.73 2.27 3.33
C ARG A 29 -12.99 1.60 2.18
N ARG A 30 -12.62 2.37 1.14
CA ARG A 30 -11.81 1.89 0.02
C ARG A 30 -10.43 1.41 0.48
N ALA A 31 -9.76 2.15 1.37
CA ALA A 31 -8.48 1.75 1.94
C ALA A 31 -8.59 0.46 2.77
N ILE A 32 -9.66 0.28 3.54
CA ILE A 32 -9.90 -0.96 4.29
C ILE A 32 -10.14 -2.14 3.34
N LEU A 33 -10.98 -1.97 2.30
CA LEU A 33 -11.22 -3.03 1.31
C LEU A 33 -9.94 -3.42 0.59
N ASP A 34 -9.13 -2.43 0.20
CA ASP A 34 -7.83 -2.65 -0.41
C ASP A 34 -6.90 -3.43 0.53
N TRP A 35 -6.85 -3.05 1.81
CA TRP A 35 -6.07 -3.76 2.82
C TRP A 35 -6.49 -5.23 2.96
N TYR A 36 -7.79 -5.56 2.92
CA TYR A 36 -8.23 -6.97 2.89
C TYR A 36 -7.82 -7.67 1.59
N ALA A 37 -7.93 -6.99 0.45
CA ALA A 37 -7.54 -7.52 -0.85
C ALA A 37 -6.06 -7.96 -0.88
N THR A 38 -5.20 -7.35 -0.07
CA THR A 38 -3.77 -7.70 0.01
C THR A 38 -3.44 -8.61 1.19
N THR A 39 -4.13 -8.44 2.31
CA THR A 39 -3.89 -9.24 3.52
C THR A 39 -4.25 -10.69 3.30
N LEU A 40 -5.45 -10.96 2.76
CA LEU A 40 -5.96 -12.32 2.63
C LEU A 40 -5.06 -13.23 1.79
N PRO A 41 -4.58 -12.84 0.58
CA PRO A 41 -3.60 -13.66 -0.13
C PRO A 41 -2.26 -13.76 0.58
N GLY A 42 -1.86 -12.76 1.37
CA GLY A 42 -0.67 -12.86 2.21
C GLY A 42 -0.79 -13.86 3.38
N THR A 43 -2.00 -14.31 3.73
CA THR A 43 -2.19 -15.29 4.83
C THR A 43 -1.75 -16.70 4.47
N VAL A 44 -1.74 -17.04 3.19
CA VAL A 44 -1.38 -18.35 2.64
C VAL A 44 0.01 -18.36 1.99
N CYS A 45 0.77 -17.28 2.16
CA CYS A 45 2.11 -17.13 1.61
C CYS A 45 3.16 -16.94 2.71
N SER A 46 4.40 -17.32 2.40
CA SER A 46 5.58 -16.95 3.17
C SER A 46 5.75 -15.42 3.20
N PRO A 47 6.14 -14.80 4.33
CA PRO A 47 6.60 -15.44 5.57
C PRO A 47 5.49 -15.74 6.59
N SER A 48 4.23 -15.38 6.33
CA SER A 48 3.13 -15.53 7.30
C SER A 48 2.92 -16.99 7.71
N THR A 49 3.01 -17.91 6.74
CA THR A 49 2.79 -19.34 6.97
C THR A 49 3.89 -19.99 7.81
N GLU A 50 5.14 -19.53 7.73
CA GLU A 50 6.21 -20.00 8.61
C GLU A 50 6.14 -19.35 9.98
N LEU A 51 5.90 -18.03 10.04
CA LEU A 51 5.94 -17.27 11.30
C LEU A 51 4.90 -17.74 12.31
N LYS A 52 3.71 -18.16 11.86
CA LYS A 52 2.64 -18.64 12.77
C LYS A 52 3.05 -19.84 13.63
N HIS A 53 4.09 -20.58 13.23
CA HIS A 53 4.59 -21.74 13.96
C HIS A 53 5.65 -21.39 15.02
N PHE A 54 6.30 -20.23 14.92
CA PHE A 54 7.44 -19.86 15.75
C PHE A 54 7.21 -18.63 16.62
N ILE A 55 6.26 -17.78 16.27
CA ILE A 55 5.90 -16.63 17.10
C ILE A 55 4.82 -17.05 18.09
N GLU A 56 5.15 -16.95 19.38
CA GLU A 56 4.20 -17.22 20.44
C GLU A 56 3.01 -16.26 20.38
N SER A 57 1.83 -16.80 20.61
CA SER A 57 0.58 -16.05 20.67
C SER A 57 -0.15 -16.33 21.98
N ALA A 58 -0.88 -15.32 22.44
CA ALA A 58 -1.79 -15.42 23.58
C ALA A 58 -3.23 -15.27 23.09
N SER A 59 -4.19 -15.77 23.89
CA SER A 59 -5.61 -15.58 23.61
C SER A 59 -5.99 -14.09 23.68
N GLY A 60 -6.98 -13.70 22.88
CA GLY A 60 -7.54 -12.36 22.83
C GLY A 60 -8.71 -12.30 21.85
N ASN A 61 -9.26 -11.11 21.63
CA ASN A 61 -10.42 -10.91 20.77
C ASN A 61 -10.08 -10.26 19.41
N ALA A 62 -8.78 -10.04 19.12
CA ALA A 62 -8.33 -9.51 17.84
C ALA A 62 -8.17 -10.65 16.83
N PHE A 63 -8.77 -10.55 15.65
CA PHE A 63 -8.71 -11.64 14.67
C PHE A 63 -7.37 -11.66 13.93
N SER A 64 -6.65 -12.79 14.01
CA SER A 64 -5.50 -13.05 13.14
C SER A 64 -6.00 -13.74 11.88
N TYR A 65 -5.93 -13.05 10.74
CA TYR A 65 -6.37 -13.63 9.46
C TYR A 65 -5.44 -14.74 8.98
N VAL A 66 -4.19 -14.76 9.47
CA VAL A 66 -3.23 -15.85 9.20
C VAL A 66 -3.68 -17.14 9.89
N ASP A 67 -4.08 -17.04 11.16
CA ASP A 67 -4.53 -18.19 11.95
C ASP A 67 -5.97 -18.59 11.62
N GLY A 68 -6.81 -17.64 11.23
CA GLY A 68 -8.26 -17.86 11.04
C GLY A 68 -9.05 -17.79 12.36
N GLU A 69 -8.47 -17.22 13.41
CA GLU A 69 -9.11 -17.19 14.74
C GLU A 69 -8.63 -16.01 15.61
N PRO A 70 -9.37 -15.68 16.70
CA PRO A 70 -8.97 -14.63 17.64
C PRO A 70 -7.67 -14.95 18.39
N ARG A 71 -6.86 -13.90 18.55
CA ARG A 71 -5.55 -13.87 19.25
C ARG A 71 -5.36 -12.52 19.97
N SER A 72 -4.23 -12.37 20.64
CA SER A 72 -3.86 -11.12 21.30
C SER A 72 -3.69 -9.97 20.30
N ILE A 73 -3.99 -8.74 20.73
CA ILE A 73 -3.85 -7.53 19.90
C ILE A 73 -2.48 -7.46 19.21
N SER A 74 -1.41 -7.68 19.98
CA SER A 74 -0.02 -7.55 19.53
C SER A 74 0.30 -8.56 18.43
N TYR A 75 -0.11 -9.82 18.62
CA TYR A 75 0.14 -10.88 17.66
C TYR A 75 -0.70 -10.72 16.39
N SER A 76 -2.01 -10.45 16.52
CA SER A 76 -2.89 -10.25 15.36
C SER A 76 -2.45 -9.06 14.52
N ALA A 77 -2.08 -7.93 15.14
CA ALA A 77 -1.56 -6.78 14.42
C ALA A 77 -0.26 -7.09 13.68
N PHE A 78 0.65 -7.84 14.32
CA PHE A 78 1.89 -8.28 13.69
C PHE A 78 1.62 -9.18 12.48
N MET A 79 0.89 -10.28 12.66
CA MET A 79 0.64 -11.26 11.59
C MET A 79 -0.16 -10.66 10.43
N ASN A 80 -1.17 -9.83 10.73
CA ASN A 80 -1.95 -9.16 9.69
C ASN A 80 -1.11 -8.13 8.94
N GLY A 81 -0.21 -7.40 9.63
CA GLY A 81 0.71 -6.46 8.99
C GLY A 81 1.77 -7.12 8.12
N VAL A 82 2.24 -8.32 8.50
CA VAL A 82 3.08 -9.15 7.65
C VAL A 82 2.32 -9.56 6.39
N ALA A 83 1.14 -10.16 6.57
CA ALA A 83 0.33 -10.66 5.46
C ALA A 83 -0.04 -9.54 4.47
N SER A 84 -0.49 -8.38 4.95
CA SER A 84 -0.90 -7.25 4.12
C SER A 84 0.22 -6.70 3.21
N HIS A 85 1.48 -6.87 3.62
CA HIS A 85 2.65 -6.38 2.90
C HIS A 85 3.41 -7.48 2.14
N THR A 86 2.91 -8.72 2.18
CA THR A 86 3.58 -9.91 1.58
C THR A 86 3.42 -9.95 0.06
N VAL A 87 2.20 -9.75 -0.46
CA VAL A 87 1.92 -9.86 -1.91
C VAL A 87 2.19 -8.57 -2.70
N GLU A 88 2.63 -7.51 -2.01
CA GLU A 88 3.05 -6.21 -2.57
C GLU A 88 1.98 -5.42 -3.35
N PHE A 89 0.70 -5.65 -3.07
CA PHE A 89 -0.43 -4.94 -3.70
C PHE A 89 -0.98 -3.77 -2.88
N ASP A 90 -0.42 -3.51 -1.71
CA ASP A 90 -0.95 -2.60 -0.71
C ASP A 90 -0.82 -1.13 -1.12
N ASP A 91 -1.65 -0.30 -0.47
CA ASP A 91 -1.77 1.13 -0.74
C ASP A 91 -0.43 1.87 -0.67
N ILE A 92 -0.33 3.00 -1.39
CA ILE A 92 0.85 3.87 -1.35
C ILE A 92 0.41 5.31 -1.22
N PHE A 93 1.00 6.03 -0.28
CA PHE A 93 1.12 7.47 -0.35
C PHE A 93 2.34 7.85 -1.19
N LYS A 94 2.13 8.05 -2.50
CA LYS A 94 3.21 8.11 -3.50
C LYS A 94 4.25 9.21 -3.22
N ASP A 95 3.81 10.35 -2.71
CA ASP A 95 4.68 11.51 -2.46
C ASP A 95 5.57 11.32 -1.23
N GLY A 96 5.17 10.39 -0.35
CA GLY A 96 5.88 10.00 0.85
C GLY A 96 6.67 8.69 0.73
N GLY A 97 6.52 7.95 -0.37
CA GLY A 97 7.10 6.62 -0.51
C GLY A 97 6.75 5.70 0.65
N TYR A 98 5.48 5.73 1.08
CA TYR A 98 4.98 5.14 2.32
C TYR A 98 3.75 4.28 2.02
N HIS A 99 3.67 3.08 2.60
CA HIS A 99 2.50 2.21 2.56
C HIS A 99 1.77 2.28 3.91
N PRO A 100 0.80 3.19 4.11
CA PRO A 100 0.21 3.42 5.41
C PRO A 100 -0.69 2.30 5.90
N GLY A 101 -1.42 1.62 5.00
CA GLY A 101 -2.44 0.66 5.38
C GLY A 101 -1.86 -0.54 6.09
N SER A 102 -0.78 -1.10 5.56
CA SER A 102 -0.17 -2.32 6.08
C SER A 102 0.12 -2.26 7.59
N PRO A 103 0.86 -1.28 8.14
CA PRO A 103 1.05 -1.18 9.58
C PRO A 103 -0.15 -0.55 10.33
N THR A 104 -0.77 0.48 9.75
CA THR A 104 -1.77 1.30 10.48
C THR A 104 -3.10 0.59 10.62
N ILE A 105 -3.64 0.04 9.52
CA ILE A 105 -4.94 -0.66 9.53
C ILE A 105 -4.81 -1.97 10.32
N SER A 106 -3.68 -2.68 10.22
CA SER A 106 -3.42 -3.89 11.01
C SER A 106 -3.46 -3.63 12.51
N ALA A 107 -2.77 -2.58 12.98
CA ALA A 107 -2.82 -2.18 14.38
C ALA A 107 -4.22 -1.72 14.80
N ALA A 108 -4.85 -0.87 13.98
CA ALA A 108 -6.13 -0.27 14.30
C ALA A 108 -7.25 -1.32 14.38
N LEU A 109 -7.33 -2.24 13.41
CA LEU A 109 -8.32 -3.33 13.41
C LEU A 109 -8.13 -4.25 14.60
N ALA A 110 -6.90 -4.68 14.90
CA ALA A 110 -6.64 -5.57 16.03
C ALA A 110 -7.09 -4.96 17.37
N ILE A 111 -6.76 -3.68 17.61
CA ILE A 111 -7.20 -2.96 18.82
C ILE A 111 -8.73 -2.81 18.82
N ALA A 112 -9.30 -2.40 17.69
CA ALA A 112 -10.72 -2.09 17.57
C ALA A 112 -11.61 -3.32 17.77
N GLN A 113 -11.24 -4.45 17.19
CA GLN A 113 -11.88 -5.75 17.40
C GLN A 113 -11.78 -6.18 18.86
N ASN A 114 -10.59 -6.09 19.45
CA ASN A 114 -10.40 -6.55 20.82
C ASN A 114 -11.20 -5.73 21.84
N ASN A 115 -11.27 -4.42 21.64
CA ASN A 115 -11.93 -3.48 22.54
C ASN A 115 -13.39 -3.21 22.18
N ASN A 116 -13.91 -3.87 21.13
CA ASN A 116 -15.27 -3.73 20.63
C ASN A 116 -15.70 -2.26 20.41
N VAL A 117 -14.83 -1.47 19.76
CA VAL A 117 -15.15 -0.06 19.44
C VAL A 117 -16.08 0.02 18.23
N SER A 118 -16.73 1.16 18.03
CA SER A 118 -17.59 1.36 16.85
C SER A 118 -16.79 1.57 15.56
N LEU A 119 -17.41 1.28 14.41
CA LEU A 119 -16.81 1.50 13.09
C LEU A 119 -16.39 2.97 12.88
N ASP A 120 -17.17 3.93 13.37
CA ASP A 120 -16.84 5.37 13.31
C ASP A 120 -15.53 5.69 14.06
N VAL A 121 -15.33 5.10 15.25
CA VAL A 121 -14.10 5.28 16.03
C VAL A 121 -12.90 4.67 15.29
N LEU A 122 -13.07 3.49 14.68
CA LEU A 122 -12.03 2.88 13.84
C LEU A 122 -11.66 3.78 12.65
N HIS A 123 -12.66 4.26 11.89
CA HIS A 123 -12.42 5.10 10.73
C HIS A 123 -11.67 6.38 11.09
N ARG A 124 -12.09 7.08 12.16
CA ARG A 124 -11.43 8.29 12.65
C ARG A 124 -9.98 8.05 13.06
N ALA A 125 -9.71 6.93 13.73
CA ALA A 125 -8.36 6.56 14.11
C ALA A 125 -7.47 6.29 12.90
N ILE A 126 -7.98 5.57 11.88
CA ILE A 126 -7.27 5.34 10.62
C ILE A 126 -6.97 6.67 9.92
N ILE A 127 -7.96 7.56 9.77
CA ILE A 127 -7.79 8.86 9.11
C ILE A 127 -6.73 9.70 9.84
N GLY A 128 -6.82 9.84 11.16
CA GLY A 128 -5.86 10.62 11.94
C GLY A 128 -4.45 10.03 11.92
N ALA A 129 -4.31 8.71 11.89
CA ALA A 129 -3.01 8.05 11.77
C ALA A 129 -2.40 8.21 10.37
N TYR A 130 -3.21 8.11 9.30
CA TYR A 130 -2.79 8.41 7.94
C TYR A 130 -2.37 9.88 7.80
N GLU A 131 -3.11 10.81 8.41
CA GLU A 131 -2.79 12.23 8.45
C GLU A 131 -1.38 12.47 9.01
N VAL A 132 -1.07 11.89 10.18
CA VAL A 132 0.24 12.05 10.81
C VAL A 132 1.35 11.39 10.01
N GLY A 133 1.18 10.11 9.67
CA GLY A 133 2.23 9.33 8.99
C GLY A 133 2.57 9.91 7.63
N CYS A 134 1.57 10.16 6.79
CA CYS A 134 1.80 10.68 5.44
C CYS A 134 2.42 12.09 5.48
N ARG A 135 1.98 12.99 6.37
CA ARG A 135 2.63 14.32 6.50
C ARG A 135 4.06 14.22 6.99
N LEU A 136 4.33 13.36 7.96
CA LEU A 136 5.70 13.12 8.41
C LEU A 136 6.58 12.59 7.28
N SER A 137 6.07 11.68 6.46
CA SER A 137 6.80 11.17 5.29
C SER A 137 7.12 12.29 4.29
N LEU A 138 6.22 13.27 4.06
CA LEU A 138 6.52 14.42 3.20
C LEU A 138 7.70 15.25 3.71
N ALA A 139 7.88 15.33 5.04
CA ALA A 139 8.92 16.14 5.66
C ALA A 139 10.33 15.58 5.39
N ILE A 140 10.45 14.26 5.37
CA ILE A 140 11.76 13.56 5.37
C ILE A 140 12.17 13.03 3.99
N GLN A 141 11.24 13.00 3.03
CA GLN A 141 11.50 12.49 1.69
C GLN A 141 12.08 13.53 0.72
N PRO A 142 12.93 13.13 -0.24
CA PRO A 142 13.27 11.73 -0.60
C PRO A 142 14.47 11.12 0.15
N ALA A 143 15.17 11.90 0.97
CA ALA A 143 16.47 11.51 1.56
C ALA A 143 16.36 10.34 2.54
N HIS A 144 15.30 10.28 3.34
CA HIS A 144 15.05 9.17 4.27
C HIS A 144 15.02 7.80 3.57
N TYR A 145 14.37 7.72 2.41
CA TYR A 145 14.21 6.46 1.66
C TYR A 145 15.54 5.84 1.21
N LYS A 146 16.64 6.60 1.19
CA LYS A 146 17.96 6.10 0.81
C LYS A 146 18.46 4.98 1.72
N TYR A 147 18.16 5.06 3.02
CA TYR A 147 18.65 4.10 4.01
C TYR A 147 17.53 3.35 4.74
N TRP A 148 16.36 3.98 4.85
CA TRP A 148 15.26 3.49 5.66
C TRP A 148 14.05 3.10 4.82
N HIS A 149 13.31 2.12 5.31
CA HIS A 149 12.02 1.73 4.75
C HIS A 149 10.92 2.52 5.45
N THR A 150 10.35 3.51 4.76
CA THR A 150 9.36 4.45 5.33
C THR A 150 8.16 3.74 5.96
N THR A 151 7.67 2.66 5.34
CA THR A 151 6.56 1.85 5.88
C THR A 151 6.87 1.28 7.26
N SER A 152 8.12 0.92 7.50
CA SER A 152 8.55 0.43 8.81
C SER A 152 8.65 1.58 9.81
N THR A 153 9.35 2.65 9.43
CA THR A 153 9.69 3.72 10.35
C THR A 153 8.51 4.64 10.65
N VAL A 154 7.92 5.26 9.62
CA VAL A 154 6.76 6.13 9.73
C VAL A 154 5.50 5.33 10.09
N GLY A 155 5.39 4.09 9.62
CA GLY A 155 4.29 3.20 9.98
C GLY A 155 4.21 2.89 11.47
N THR A 156 5.36 2.79 12.15
CA THR A 156 5.40 2.62 13.61
C THR A 156 4.72 3.79 14.32
N ILE A 157 4.98 5.02 13.83
CA ILE A 157 4.36 6.24 14.35
C ILE A 157 2.86 6.30 14.02
N GLY A 158 2.47 5.95 12.79
CA GLY A 158 1.06 5.86 12.39
C GLY A 158 0.26 4.89 13.27
N ALA A 159 0.77 3.67 13.48
CA ALA A 159 0.16 2.68 14.36
C ALA A 159 0.03 3.15 15.82
N ALA A 160 1.02 3.87 16.34
CA ALA A 160 0.96 4.46 17.68
C ALA A 160 -0.13 5.54 17.80
N VAL A 161 -0.26 6.40 16.79
CA VAL A 161 -1.33 7.40 16.73
C VAL A 161 -2.69 6.72 16.67
N ALA A 162 -2.88 5.72 15.81
CA ALA A 162 -4.12 4.96 15.73
C ALA A 162 -4.51 4.36 17.09
N CYS A 163 -3.54 3.78 17.80
CA CYS A 163 -3.75 3.24 19.15
C CYS A 163 -4.30 4.27 20.14
N VAL A 164 -3.70 5.46 20.20
CA VAL A 164 -4.19 6.53 21.10
C VAL A 164 -5.56 7.06 20.67
N LEU A 165 -5.79 7.23 19.36
CA LEU A 165 -7.08 7.74 18.86
C LEU A 165 -8.24 6.76 19.09
N LEU A 166 -7.99 5.44 19.00
CA LEU A 166 -8.98 4.41 19.33
C LEU A 166 -9.41 4.46 20.80
N ALA A 167 -8.49 4.86 21.69
CA ALA A 167 -8.78 5.10 23.10
C ALA A 167 -9.38 6.50 23.36
N LYS A 168 -9.64 7.30 22.31
CA LYS A 168 -10.05 8.71 22.40
C LYS A 168 -9.11 9.54 23.28
N GLY A 169 -7.81 9.24 23.20
CA GLY A 169 -6.78 9.89 23.99
C GLY A 169 -6.62 11.38 23.68
N THR A 170 -5.97 12.09 24.60
CA THR A 170 -5.73 13.52 24.50
C THR A 170 -4.63 13.86 23.49
N GLN A 171 -4.54 15.13 23.12
CA GLN A 171 -3.46 15.64 22.29
C GLN A 171 -2.07 15.38 22.91
N GLU A 172 -1.90 15.56 24.23
CA GLU A 172 -0.65 15.24 24.94
C GLU A 172 -0.29 13.74 24.83
N GLN A 173 -1.28 12.85 24.92
CA GLN A 173 -1.04 11.41 24.74
C GLN A 173 -0.62 11.08 23.30
N VAL A 174 -1.21 11.74 22.29
CA VAL A 174 -0.77 11.59 20.90
C VAL A 174 0.66 12.10 20.72
N MET A 175 1.01 13.25 21.30
CA MET A 175 2.38 13.78 21.26
C MET A 175 3.39 12.78 21.83
N HIS A 176 3.10 12.22 23.01
CA HIS A 176 3.98 11.24 23.63
C HIS A 176 4.03 9.93 22.85
N ALA A 177 2.92 9.46 22.27
CA ALA A 177 2.93 8.27 21.42
C ALA A 177 3.83 8.46 20.20
N ILE A 178 3.77 9.62 19.53
CA ILE A 178 4.67 9.96 18.42
C ILE A 178 6.14 9.91 18.89
N GLY A 179 6.43 10.56 20.02
CA GLY A 179 7.80 10.65 20.55
C GLY A 179 8.38 9.33 21.08
N ILE A 180 7.54 8.40 21.57
CA ILE A 180 7.96 7.05 21.97
C ILE A 180 8.15 6.19 20.72
N ALA A 181 7.18 6.21 19.81
CA ALA A 181 7.20 5.41 18.58
C ALA A 181 8.40 5.74 17.69
N SER A 182 8.84 7.01 17.66
CA SER A 182 10.04 7.41 16.93
C SER A 182 11.31 6.70 17.41
N SER A 183 11.36 6.26 18.67
CA SER A 183 12.49 5.48 19.22
C SER A 183 12.39 3.98 18.96
N PHE A 184 11.22 3.48 18.55
CA PHE A 184 11.02 2.08 18.13
C PHE A 184 11.04 1.91 16.61
N ALA A 185 10.93 3.01 15.87
CA ALA A 185 10.90 3.04 14.42
C ALA A 185 12.24 2.59 13.80
N GLY A 186 12.27 1.37 13.25
CA GLY A 186 13.41 0.81 12.52
C GLY A 186 12.98 0.09 11.24
N GLY A 187 13.95 -0.34 10.42
CA GLY A 187 13.72 -1.06 9.14
C GLY A 187 14.52 -0.44 8.00
N HIS A 188 15.51 -1.18 7.48
CA HIS A 188 16.49 -0.64 6.54
C HIS A 188 16.27 -1.11 5.10
N GLN A 189 16.78 -0.32 4.16
CA GLN A 189 16.66 -0.55 2.72
C GLN A 189 17.27 -1.87 2.25
N ALA A 190 18.29 -2.40 2.91
CA ALA A 190 18.89 -3.68 2.49
C ALA A 190 17.89 -4.85 2.55
N ASN A 191 16.97 -4.87 3.52
CA ASN A 191 15.90 -5.89 3.61
C ASN A 191 14.69 -5.55 2.72
N LEU A 192 14.58 -4.31 2.23
CA LEU A 192 13.57 -3.93 1.24
C LEU A 192 13.99 -4.36 -0.17
N GLN A 193 15.27 -4.20 -0.50
CA GLN A 193 15.82 -4.44 -1.84
C GLN A 193 16.41 -5.84 -2.03
N GLY A 194 16.79 -6.51 -0.94
CA GLY A 194 17.35 -7.85 -0.96
C GLY A 194 16.30 -8.91 -1.31
N GLU A 195 16.79 -10.08 -1.70
CA GLU A 195 15.95 -11.26 -1.90
C GLU A 195 15.54 -11.83 -0.54
N GLY A 196 14.23 -11.97 -0.29
CA GLY A 196 13.70 -12.63 0.92
C GLY A 196 12.39 -12.03 1.45
N GLY A 197 11.84 -12.65 2.50
CA GLY A 197 10.57 -12.25 3.14
C GLY A 197 10.68 -11.15 4.20
N ALA A 198 11.89 -10.69 4.53
CA ALA A 198 12.13 -9.76 5.64
C ALA A 198 11.39 -8.42 5.49
N LYS A 199 11.15 -7.97 4.24
CA LYS A 199 10.37 -6.76 3.95
C LYS A 199 8.99 -6.80 4.59
N ALA A 200 8.28 -7.93 4.53
CA ALA A 200 6.93 -8.03 5.08
C ALA A 200 6.91 -7.85 6.60
N LEU A 201 7.95 -8.33 7.30
CA LEU A 201 8.11 -8.15 8.75
C LEU A 201 8.23 -6.68 9.15
N HIS A 202 8.68 -5.79 8.27
CA HIS A 202 8.71 -4.35 8.56
C HIS A 202 7.32 -3.80 8.91
N ALA A 203 6.29 -4.18 8.16
CA ALA A 203 4.92 -3.71 8.41
C ALA A 203 4.32 -4.35 9.67
N GLY A 204 4.52 -5.65 9.88
CA GLY A 204 4.08 -6.33 11.09
C GLY A 204 4.75 -5.79 12.36
N HIS A 205 6.07 -5.61 12.32
CA HIS A 205 6.82 -5.03 13.44
C HIS A 205 6.39 -3.59 13.72
N ALA A 206 6.20 -2.78 12.68
CA ALA A 206 5.71 -1.41 12.84
C ALA A 206 4.34 -1.34 13.51
N ALA A 207 3.41 -2.22 13.12
CA ALA A 207 2.10 -2.34 13.77
C ALA A 207 2.26 -2.67 15.26
N GLN A 208 3.04 -3.71 15.58
CA GLN A 208 3.28 -4.17 16.95
C GLN A 208 3.97 -3.13 17.83
N ALA A 209 5.07 -2.55 17.34
CA ALA A 209 5.84 -1.53 18.05
C ALA A 209 5.04 -0.24 18.25
N GLY A 210 4.21 0.13 17.26
CA GLY A 210 3.30 1.26 17.37
C GLY A 210 2.26 1.07 18.48
N ILE A 211 1.65 -0.11 18.57
CA ILE A 211 0.72 -0.45 19.66
C ILE A 211 1.40 -0.33 21.02
N LEU A 212 2.64 -0.85 21.15
CA LEU A 212 3.41 -0.72 22.39
C LEU A 212 3.66 0.75 22.76
N ALA A 213 4.05 1.58 21.80
CA ALA A 213 4.29 3.01 22.01
C ALA A 213 3.00 3.77 22.39
N GLY A 214 1.89 3.50 21.69
CA GLY A 214 0.59 4.10 21.97
C GLY A 214 0.08 3.74 23.37
N ASN A 215 0.13 2.46 23.74
CA ASN A 215 -0.23 2.00 25.08
C ASN A 215 0.67 2.61 26.17
N SER A 216 1.97 2.77 25.90
CA SER A 216 2.89 3.42 26.83
C SER A 216 2.50 4.88 27.09
N ALA A 217 2.13 5.62 26.04
CA ALA A 217 1.65 6.99 26.16
C ALA A 217 0.29 7.07 26.89
N LEU A 218 -0.63 6.14 26.60
CA LEU A 218 -1.91 6.04 27.32
C LEU A 218 -1.70 5.75 28.82
N ALA A 219 -0.68 4.96 29.16
CA ALA A 219 -0.27 4.70 30.53
C ALA A 219 0.46 5.86 31.23
N GLY A 220 0.70 6.97 30.52
CA GLY A 220 1.30 8.19 31.06
C GLY A 220 2.83 8.29 30.92
N VAL A 221 3.47 7.39 30.14
CA VAL A 221 4.89 7.53 29.81
C VAL A 221 5.09 8.75 28.91
N LYS A 222 6.04 9.60 29.28
CA LYS A 222 6.35 10.85 28.56
C LYS A 222 7.61 10.68 27.71
N ALA A 223 7.50 11.03 26.43
CA ALA A 223 8.65 11.25 25.54
C ALA A 223 9.05 12.73 25.49
N SER A 224 10.29 12.99 25.05
CA SER A 224 10.76 14.34 24.74
C SER A 224 9.94 14.96 23.61
N ILE A 225 9.54 16.22 23.77
CA ILE A 225 8.86 16.99 22.72
C ILE A 225 9.76 17.23 21.51
N ASP A 226 11.08 17.15 21.68
CA ASP A 226 12.06 17.29 20.62
C ASP A 226 12.46 15.94 19.99
N SER A 227 11.83 14.84 20.40
CA SER A 227 12.14 13.48 19.93
C SER A 227 12.00 13.32 18.40
N LEU A 228 11.22 14.18 17.75
CA LEU A 228 11.06 14.17 16.30
C LEU A 228 11.98 15.16 15.59
N SER A 229 11.94 16.44 15.96
CA SER A 229 12.55 17.55 15.20
C SER A 229 13.78 18.19 15.85
N GLY A 230 14.14 17.79 17.07
CA GLY A 230 15.33 18.31 17.76
C GLY A 230 16.62 17.97 17.01
N PRO A 231 17.78 18.53 17.41
CA PRO A 231 19.06 18.27 16.74
C PRO A 231 19.42 16.78 16.63
N PHE A 232 19.05 15.98 17.64
CA PHE A 232 19.19 14.52 17.65
C PHE A 232 17.84 13.80 17.49
N GLY A 233 16.80 14.52 17.11
CA GLY A 233 15.46 13.99 16.89
C GLY A 233 15.45 13.03 15.70
N TRP A 234 14.52 12.07 15.75
CA TRP A 234 14.40 10.98 14.79
C TRP A 234 14.39 11.45 13.32
N ALA A 235 13.69 12.55 13.01
CA ALA A 235 13.60 13.04 11.64
C ALA A 235 14.97 13.48 11.10
N ASN A 236 15.83 14.07 11.95
CA ASN A 236 17.21 14.45 11.59
C ASN A 236 18.18 13.28 11.65
N ALA A 237 17.96 12.33 12.57
CA ALA A 237 18.80 11.14 12.73
C ALA A 237 18.67 10.13 11.57
N THR A 238 17.59 10.20 10.79
CA THR A 238 17.24 9.21 9.77
C THR A 238 17.28 9.77 8.34
N THR A 239 17.91 10.91 8.13
CA THR A 239 18.04 11.57 6.82
C THR A 239 19.43 12.20 6.69
N ASP A 240 19.98 12.25 5.48
CA ASP A 240 21.20 13.01 5.16
C ASP A 240 20.91 14.41 4.60
N ALA A 241 19.65 14.83 4.58
CA ALA A 241 19.19 16.14 4.09
C ALA A 241 18.35 16.89 5.12
N THR A 242 18.26 18.21 4.98
CA THR A 242 17.41 19.05 5.84
C THR A 242 15.93 18.64 5.74
N VAL A 243 15.32 18.35 6.90
CA VAL A 243 13.89 18.02 7.01
C VAL A 243 13.03 19.23 6.63
N ASN A 244 12.02 19.02 5.78
CA ASN A 244 11.13 20.07 5.29
C ASN A 244 9.75 20.00 5.94
N TRP A 245 9.64 20.55 7.16
CA TRP A 245 8.36 20.65 7.88
C TRP A 245 7.32 21.51 7.15
N GLY A 246 7.74 22.49 6.36
CA GLY A 246 6.81 23.27 5.53
C GLY A 246 6.04 22.41 4.54
N LYS A 247 6.71 21.42 3.92
CA LYS A 247 6.07 20.45 3.04
C LYS A 247 5.11 19.52 3.77
N ALA A 248 5.43 19.13 5.01
CA ALA A 248 4.56 18.30 5.85
C ALA A 248 3.21 18.98 6.16
N PHE A 249 3.25 20.28 6.46
CA PHE A 249 2.08 21.03 6.92
C PHE A 249 1.37 21.85 5.83
N ALA A 250 1.88 21.83 4.60
CA ALA A 250 1.21 22.48 3.46
C ALA A 250 -0.22 21.96 3.28
N GLY A 251 -1.19 22.87 3.24
CA GLY A 251 -2.62 22.56 3.13
C GLY A 251 -3.17 21.72 4.30
N SER A 252 -2.61 21.87 5.49
CA SER A 252 -3.20 21.32 6.72
C SER A 252 -4.66 21.74 6.85
N TYR A 253 -5.55 20.80 7.18
CA TYR A 253 -7.00 20.98 7.27
C TYR A 253 -7.73 21.29 5.94
N GLU A 254 -7.02 21.49 4.82
CA GLU A 254 -7.62 21.69 3.50
C GLU A 254 -7.78 20.38 2.73
N TRP A 255 -6.87 19.44 2.96
CA TRP A 255 -6.90 18.11 2.38
C TRP A 255 -6.35 17.09 3.37
N THR A 256 -6.67 15.81 3.16
CA THR A 256 -6.19 14.70 3.98
C THR A 256 -5.55 13.61 3.11
N PRO A 257 -4.46 12.95 3.57
CA PRO A 257 -3.82 11.89 2.82
C PRO A 257 -4.73 10.72 2.46
N ILE A 258 -5.72 10.37 3.29
CA ILE A 258 -6.58 9.19 3.02
C ILE A 258 -7.32 9.27 1.67
N THR A 259 -7.61 10.48 1.18
CA THR A 259 -8.25 10.69 -0.14
C THR A 259 -7.27 10.74 -1.31
N ARG A 260 -5.97 10.56 -1.05
CA ARG A 260 -4.87 10.66 -2.01
C ARG A 260 -3.98 9.41 -1.99
N MET A 261 -4.59 8.24 -1.77
CA MET A 261 -3.89 6.96 -1.82
C MET A 261 -3.79 6.44 -3.25
N THR A 262 -2.63 5.89 -3.59
CA THR A 262 -2.46 5.04 -4.77
C THR A 262 -2.90 3.63 -4.42
N ILE A 263 -3.85 3.07 -5.17
CA ILE A 263 -4.21 1.66 -5.09
C ILE A 263 -3.55 0.92 -6.24
N LYS A 264 -2.62 -0.01 -5.96
CA LYS A 264 -1.94 -0.75 -7.03
C LYS A 264 -2.91 -1.67 -7.76
N ASN A 265 -3.02 -1.49 -9.08
CA ASN A 265 -3.84 -2.38 -9.90
C ASN A 265 -3.09 -3.61 -10.43
N HIS A 266 -1.77 -3.48 -10.60
CA HIS A 266 -0.91 -4.48 -11.20
C HIS A 266 0.15 -4.99 -10.22
N GLY A 267 0.54 -6.25 -10.37
CA GLY A 267 1.47 -6.96 -9.49
C GLY A 267 2.94 -6.89 -9.94
N CYS A 268 3.31 -5.90 -10.74
CA CYS A 268 4.66 -5.79 -11.30
C CYS A 268 5.37 -4.51 -10.81
N CYS A 269 6.56 -4.26 -11.36
CA CYS A 269 7.28 -3.02 -11.13
C CYS A 269 6.40 -1.82 -11.53
N GLY A 270 6.27 -0.84 -10.63
CA GLY A 270 5.42 0.34 -10.85
C GLY A 270 5.81 1.20 -12.05
N HIS A 271 7.00 1.00 -12.65
CA HIS A 271 7.42 1.63 -13.89
C HIS A 271 6.72 1.06 -15.14
N ILE A 272 6.14 -0.14 -15.03
CA ILE A 272 5.45 -0.84 -16.12
C ILE A 272 3.96 -0.43 -16.20
N PHE A 273 3.37 0.05 -15.10
CA PHE A 273 1.93 0.27 -14.98
C PHE A 273 1.36 1.17 -16.08
N PRO A 274 1.94 2.36 -16.39
CA PRO A 274 1.37 3.23 -17.40
C PRO A 274 1.31 2.58 -18.80
N ALA A 275 2.24 1.67 -19.09
CA ALA A 275 2.24 0.94 -20.35
C ALA A 275 1.10 -0.08 -20.40
N ILE A 276 0.87 -0.84 -19.31
CA ILE A 276 -0.25 -1.79 -19.21
C ILE A 276 -1.57 -1.04 -19.34
N ASP A 277 -1.71 0.06 -18.60
CA ASP A 277 -2.93 0.89 -18.60
C ASP A 277 -3.21 1.47 -20.00
N GLY A 278 -2.18 1.99 -20.67
CA GLY A 278 -2.29 2.53 -22.02
C GLY A 278 -2.64 1.48 -23.08
N VAL A 279 -2.06 0.28 -22.98
CA VAL A 279 -2.46 -0.85 -23.86
C VAL A 279 -3.92 -1.23 -23.58
N GLY A 280 -4.30 -1.43 -22.32
CA GLY A 280 -5.68 -1.79 -21.96
C GLY A 280 -6.71 -0.76 -22.43
N ASN A 281 -6.37 0.53 -22.37
CA ASN A 281 -7.21 1.60 -22.91
C ASN A 281 -7.44 1.46 -24.43
N LEU A 282 -6.38 1.22 -25.20
CA LEU A 282 -6.46 1.02 -26.64
C LEU A 282 -7.27 -0.23 -27.01
N LEU A 283 -7.04 -1.36 -26.31
CA LEU A 283 -7.81 -2.60 -26.53
C LEU A 283 -9.30 -2.38 -26.32
N THR A 284 -9.66 -1.70 -25.21
CA THR A 284 -11.06 -1.46 -24.84
C THR A 284 -11.74 -0.45 -25.77
N THR A 285 -11.08 0.68 -26.03
CA THR A 285 -11.66 1.80 -26.81
C THR A 285 -11.89 1.41 -28.27
N HIS A 286 -11.00 0.60 -28.84
CA HIS A 286 -11.09 0.16 -30.23
C HIS A 286 -11.73 -1.22 -30.40
N ASN A 287 -12.08 -1.90 -29.30
CA ASN A 287 -12.67 -3.24 -29.30
C ASN A 287 -11.86 -4.26 -30.13
N ILE A 288 -10.55 -4.31 -29.86
CA ILE A 288 -9.59 -5.20 -30.54
C ILE A 288 -9.02 -6.23 -29.57
N GLY A 289 -8.62 -7.39 -30.11
CA GLY A 289 -7.97 -8.46 -29.35
C GLY A 289 -6.49 -8.59 -29.66
N TYR A 290 -5.78 -9.42 -28.89
CA TYR A 290 -4.35 -9.68 -29.12
C TYR A 290 -4.04 -10.29 -30.51
N GLN A 291 -5.04 -10.93 -31.14
CA GLN A 291 -4.92 -11.51 -32.48
C GLN A 291 -4.72 -10.43 -33.56
N ASP A 292 -5.26 -9.23 -33.32
CA ASP A 292 -5.24 -8.12 -34.28
C ASP A 292 -3.93 -7.32 -34.25
N ILE A 293 -3.03 -7.63 -33.30
CA ILE A 293 -1.84 -6.83 -33.01
C ILE A 293 -0.60 -7.39 -33.72
N GLU A 294 -0.01 -6.58 -34.59
CA GLU A 294 1.28 -6.85 -35.23
C GLU A 294 2.45 -6.54 -34.28
N SER A 295 2.47 -5.33 -33.70
CA SER A 295 3.52 -4.88 -32.78
C SER A 295 3.02 -3.84 -31.76
N ILE A 296 3.73 -3.72 -30.65
CA ILE A 296 3.48 -2.70 -29.61
C ILE A 296 4.79 -1.99 -29.30
N ASP A 297 4.82 -0.69 -29.51
CA ASP A 297 5.94 0.17 -29.13
C ASP A 297 5.58 0.98 -27.89
N VAL A 298 6.38 0.83 -26.84
CA VAL A 298 6.21 1.53 -25.57
C VAL A 298 7.32 2.53 -25.37
N TYR A 299 6.97 3.80 -25.35
CA TYR A 299 7.86 4.92 -25.05
C TYR A 299 7.69 5.30 -23.58
N GLY A 300 8.67 4.94 -22.76
CA GLY A 300 8.69 5.21 -21.33
C GLY A 300 9.86 6.10 -20.91
N TYR A 301 9.86 6.56 -19.67
CA TYR A 301 10.96 7.32 -19.09
C TYR A 301 12.19 6.45 -18.76
N ASP A 302 13.32 7.09 -18.43
CA ASP A 302 14.62 6.45 -18.15
C ASP A 302 14.57 5.17 -17.31
N ALA A 303 13.85 5.19 -16.19
CA ALA A 303 13.69 4.03 -15.32
C ALA A 303 12.93 2.86 -15.99
N THR A 304 11.92 3.15 -16.82
CA THR A 304 11.18 2.15 -17.60
C THR A 304 12.13 1.41 -18.54
N LYS A 305 12.94 2.16 -19.32
CA LYS A 305 13.89 1.56 -20.26
C LYS A 305 15.01 0.81 -19.55
N LYS A 306 15.61 1.39 -18.51
CA LYS A 306 16.80 0.80 -17.84
C LYS A 306 16.46 -0.41 -16.98
N MET A 307 15.31 -0.40 -16.31
CA MET A 307 14.97 -1.45 -15.34
C MET A 307 13.99 -2.48 -15.88
N CYS A 308 13.09 -2.10 -16.79
CA CYS A 308 11.95 -2.93 -17.19
C CYS A 308 12.02 -3.50 -18.61
N ASP A 309 13.01 -3.10 -19.41
CA ASP A 309 13.28 -3.71 -20.72
C ASP A 309 13.98 -5.06 -20.55
N ARG A 310 13.20 -6.10 -20.28
CA ARG A 310 13.68 -7.46 -19.98
C ARG A 310 12.93 -8.46 -20.84
N THR A 311 13.53 -8.83 -21.98
CA THR A 311 12.84 -9.61 -23.02
C THR A 311 12.65 -11.10 -22.71
N ASN A 312 13.38 -11.65 -21.74
CA ASN A 312 13.37 -13.09 -21.46
C ASN A 312 13.40 -13.41 -19.96
N PRO A 313 12.34 -13.07 -19.19
CA PRO A 313 12.27 -13.44 -17.79
C PRO A 313 12.18 -14.96 -17.61
N GLN A 314 12.96 -15.49 -16.67
CA GLN A 314 13.02 -16.93 -16.38
C GLN A 314 12.10 -17.35 -15.23
N ASP A 315 11.78 -16.44 -14.32
CA ASP A 315 10.99 -16.69 -13.12
C ASP A 315 10.02 -15.53 -12.84
N ALA A 316 9.17 -15.72 -11.82
CA ALA A 316 8.19 -14.73 -11.39
C ALA A 316 8.81 -13.38 -11.03
N GLN A 317 9.96 -13.37 -10.37
CA GLN A 317 10.62 -12.13 -9.94
C GLN A 317 11.09 -11.35 -11.15
N GLN A 318 11.78 -11.99 -12.09
CA GLN A 318 12.20 -11.37 -13.34
C GLN A 318 11.02 -10.91 -14.19
N ALA A 319 9.93 -11.69 -14.24
CA ALA A 319 8.72 -11.36 -14.99
C ALA A 319 8.04 -10.08 -14.46
N ARG A 320 8.05 -9.86 -13.14
CA ARG A 320 7.55 -8.60 -12.52
C ARG A 320 8.35 -7.37 -12.94
N PHE A 321 9.57 -7.53 -13.46
CA PHE A 321 10.37 -6.46 -14.06
C PHE A 321 10.46 -6.57 -15.58
N SER A 322 9.65 -7.41 -16.24
CA SER A 322 9.62 -7.51 -17.70
C SER A 322 8.38 -6.82 -18.25
N LEU A 323 8.58 -5.65 -18.87
CA LEU A 323 7.50 -4.92 -19.52
C LEU A 323 6.88 -5.76 -20.63
N GLN A 324 7.70 -6.42 -21.44
CA GLN A 324 7.25 -7.27 -22.54
C GLN A 324 6.34 -8.40 -22.07
N TYR A 325 6.76 -9.13 -21.02
CA TYR A 325 5.95 -10.19 -20.45
C TYR A 325 4.64 -9.64 -19.87
N CYS A 326 4.70 -8.54 -19.11
CA CYS A 326 3.51 -7.96 -18.49
C CYS A 326 2.49 -7.46 -19.53
N ILE A 327 2.93 -6.80 -20.60
CA ILE A 327 2.04 -6.39 -21.70
C ILE A 327 1.44 -7.62 -22.39
N ALA A 328 2.24 -8.65 -22.67
CA ALA A 328 1.74 -9.88 -23.27
C ALA A 328 0.71 -10.59 -22.38
N ALA A 329 0.99 -10.74 -21.09
CA ALA A 329 0.08 -11.31 -20.12
C ALA A 329 -1.22 -10.50 -20.07
N HIS A 330 -1.14 -9.17 -20.05
CA HIS A 330 -2.32 -8.30 -20.10
C HIS A 330 -3.15 -8.53 -21.36
N CYS A 331 -2.54 -8.56 -22.55
CA CYS A 331 -3.23 -8.78 -23.82
C CYS A 331 -3.95 -10.13 -23.89
N LEU A 332 -3.36 -11.19 -23.32
CA LEU A 332 -3.90 -12.56 -23.42
C LEU A 332 -4.83 -12.97 -22.27
N THR A 333 -4.70 -12.33 -21.10
CA THR A 333 -5.47 -12.70 -19.88
C THR A 333 -6.32 -11.56 -19.35
N GLY A 334 -6.17 -10.35 -19.91
CA GLY A 334 -6.86 -9.14 -19.50
C GLY A 334 -6.24 -8.44 -18.30
N LYS A 335 -5.36 -9.07 -17.50
CA LYS A 335 -4.85 -8.51 -16.24
C LYS A 335 -3.45 -8.97 -15.90
N VAL A 336 -2.77 -8.20 -15.03
CA VAL A 336 -1.41 -8.51 -14.56
C VAL A 336 -1.39 -8.52 -13.04
N ARG A 337 -2.04 -9.52 -12.44
CA ARG A 337 -2.09 -9.71 -10.98
C ARG A 337 -1.39 -11.01 -10.56
N LEU A 338 -1.77 -11.63 -9.43
CA LEU A 338 -1.03 -12.79 -8.88
C LEU A 338 -0.95 -13.96 -9.86
N GLU A 339 -2.05 -14.29 -10.53
CA GLU A 339 -2.11 -15.39 -11.51
C GLU A 339 -1.14 -15.17 -12.68
N ALA A 340 -0.90 -13.92 -13.08
CA ALA A 340 0.04 -13.59 -14.15
C ALA A 340 1.49 -14.01 -13.84
N PHE A 341 1.81 -14.37 -12.60
CA PHE A 341 3.16 -14.75 -12.18
C PHE A 341 3.21 -16.16 -11.54
N ASN A 342 2.15 -16.95 -11.63
CA ASN A 342 2.21 -18.36 -11.23
C ASN A 342 2.96 -19.19 -12.28
N ASP A 343 3.42 -20.39 -11.88
CA ASP A 343 4.24 -21.25 -12.75
C ASP A 343 3.51 -21.63 -14.04
N GLU A 344 2.20 -21.86 -13.97
CA GLU A 344 1.35 -22.21 -15.11
C GLU A 344 1.34 -21.10 -16.17
N THR A 345 1.10 -19.84 -15.75
CA THR A 345 1.06 -18.70 -16.65
C THR A 345 2.45 -18.32 -17.14
N LEU A 346 3.48 -18.45 -16.30
CA LEU A 346 4.88 -18.24 -16.73
C LEU A 346 5.33 -19.26 -17.79
N ALA A 347 4.79 -20.48 -17.76
CA ALA A 347 5.10 -21.52 -18.74
C ALA A 347 4.37 -21.34 -20.09
N ARG A 348 3.38 -20.43 -20.17
CA ARG A 348 2.58 -20.22 -21.37
C ARG A 348 3.40 -19.70 -22.56
N GLN A 349 3.50 -20.54 -23.60
CA GLN A 349 4.28 -20.22 -24.80
C GLN A 349 3.63 -19.15 -25.68
N ASP A 350 2.31 -18.99 -25.64
CA ASP A 350 1.59 -17.93 -26.35
C ASP A 350 1.93 -16.55 -25.79
N ILE A 351 1.96 -16.37 -24.46
CA ILE A 351 2.43 -15.15 -23.80
C ILE A 351 3.89 -14.86 -24.16
N ARG A 352 4.78 -15.86 -24.06
CA ARG A 352 6.21 -15.70 -24.40
C ARG A 352 6.43 -15.34 -25.86
N ASN A 353 5.63 -15.89 -26.77
CA ASN A 353 5.71 -15.55 -28.19
C ASN A 353 5.15 -14.16 -28.47
N PHE A 354 4.05 -13.77 -27.83
CA PHE A 354 3.48 -12.44 -28.00
C PHE A 354 4.41 -11.34 -27.43
N ALA A 355 5.10 -11.61 -26.32
CA ALA A 355 6.06 -10.67 -25.71
C ALA A 355 7.16 -10.20 -26.69
N LYS A 356 7.49 -11.00 -27.71
CA LYS A 356 8.46 -10.64 -28.77
C LYS A 356 7.97 -9.51 -29.69
N ARG A 357 6.66 -9.20 -29.66
CA ARG A 357 6.04 -8.10 -30.41
C ARG A 357 6.13 -6.76 -29.69
N VAL A 358 6.65 -6.74 -28.46
CA VAL A 358 6.68 -5.55 -27.60
C VAL A 358 8.09 -4.98 -27.53
N SER A 359 8.24 -3.72 -27.95
CA SER A 359 9.51 -2.98 -27.91
C SER A 359 9.43 -1.84 -26.90
N VAL A 360 10.53 -1.59 -26.18
CA VAL A 360 10.62 -0.50 -25.19
C VAL A 360 11.61 0.55 -25.65
N TYR A 361 11.18 1.81 -25.69
CA TYR A 361 11.97 2.97 -26.08
C TYR A 361 12.02 3.97 -24.93
N ARG A 362 13.11 4.73 -24.88
CA ARG A 362 13.23 5.88 -23.98
C ARG A 362 12.62 7.10 -24.65
N ASP A 363 11.72 7.77 -23.95
CA ASP A 363 11.20 9.08 -24.31
C ASP A 363 11.87 10.18 -23.48
N GLU A 364 12.48 11.16 -24.14
CA GLU A 364 13.21 12.23 -23.46
C GLU A 364 12.29 13.18 -22.70
N GLU A 365 11.11 13.49 -23.25
CA GLU A 365 10.14 14.40 -22.64
C GLU A 365 9.49 13.76 -21.41
N LEU A 366 9.14 12.47 -21.49
CA LEU A 366 8.63 11.75 -20.31
C LEU A 366 9.72 11.60 -19.24
N SER A 367 10.98 11.42 -19.64
CA SER A 367 12.10 11.32 -18.71
C SER A 367 12.31 12.60 -17.90
N LYS A 368 12.06 13.78 -18.47
CA LYS A 368 12.15 15.08 -17.76
C LYS A 368 11.10 15.23 -16.66
N LEU A 369 9.97 14.52 -16.74
CA LEU A 369 8.89 14.61 -15.75
C LEU A 369 9.07 13.68 -14.55
N TYR A 370 9.93 12.65 -14.67
CA TYR A 370 10.24 11.74 -13.57
C TYR A 370 11.15 12.43 -12.53
N PRO A 371 10.95 12.23 -11.22
CA PRO A 371 10.01 11.30 -10.56
C PRO A 371 8.59 11.82 -10.32
N GLY A 372 8.30 13.09 -10.67
CA GLY A 372 7.00 13.71 -10.39
C GLY A 372 5.84 13.08 -11.15
N VAL A 373 6.08 12.61 -12.37
CA VAL A 373 5.09 11.93 -13.22
C VAL A 373 5.64 10.58 -13.70
N ARG A 374 4.79 9.55 -13.65
CA ARG A 374 5.08 8.22 -14.22
C ARG A 374 4.07 7.95 -15.33
N SER A 375 4.49 8.17 -16.58
CA SER A 375 3.66 8.05 -17.78
C SER A 375 4.30 7.14 -18.82
N ALA A 376 3.53 6.75 -19.83
CA ALA A 376 4.01 6.07 -21.02
C ALA A 376 3.20 6.48 -22.25
N ARG A 377 3.85 6.52 -23.41
CA ARG A 377 3.15 6.56 -24.70
C ARG A 377 3.21 5.18 -25.33
N VAL A 378 2.06 4.67 -25.74
CA VAL A 378 1.88 3.36 -26.34
C VAL A 378 1.45 3.54 -27.78
N ILE A 379 2.06 2.80 -28.70
CA ILE A 379 1.67 2.71 -30.09
C ILE A 379 1.42 1.23 -30.41
N ILE A 380 0.22 0.91 -30.89
CA ILE A 380 -0.16 -0.44 -31.33
C ILE A 380 -0.32 -0.40 -32.84
N LYS A 381 0.47 -1.22 -33.54
CA LYS A 381 0.29 -1.46 -34.97
C LYS A 381 -0.55 -2.71 -35.16
N LEU A 382 -1.63 -2.60 -35.92
CA LEU A 382 -2.55 -3.69 -36.20
C LEU A 382 -2.14 -4.46 -37.46
N THR A 383 -2.58 -5.71 -37.57
CA THR A 383 -2.29 -6.57 -38.74
C THR A 383 -2.90 -6.07 -40.05
N ASN A 384 -3.88 -5.16 -39.99
CA ASN A 384 -4.45 -4.48 -41.15
C ASN A 384 -3.62 -3.24 -41.59
N GLY A 385 -2.54 -2.91 -40.88
CA GLY A 385 -1.68 -1.76 -41.12
C GLY A 385 -2.08 -0.46 -40.42
N GLU A 386 -3.21 -0.42 -39.71
CA GLU A 386 -3.63 0.73 -38.90
C GLU A 386 -2.72 0.88 -37.66
N GLU A 387 -2.50 2.14 -37.25
CA GLU A 387 -1.73 2.49 -36.07
C GLU A 387 -2.59 3.24 -35.08
N LEU A 388 -2.64 2.73 -33.84
CA LEU A 388 -3.35 3.33 -32.72
C LEU A 388 -2.35 3.84 -31.70
N SER A 389 -2.56 5.04 -31.15
CA SER A 389 -1.66 5.62 -30.17
C SER A 389 -2.40 6.19 -28.96
N TYR A 390 -1.79 6.03 -27.79
CA TYR A 390 -2.32 6.57 -26.54
C TYR A 390 -1.22 7.05 -25.61
N HIS A 391 -1.43 8.20 -24.97
CA HIS A 391 -0.53 8.72 -23.94
C HIS A 391 -1.19 8.57 -22.57
N GLN A 392 -0.77 7.56 -21.82
CA GLN A 392 -1.16 7.34 -20.45
C GLN A 392 -0.42 8.33 -19.55
N LYS A 393 -1.14 9.33 -19.02
CA LYS A 393 -0.58 10.49 -18.31
C LYS A 393 -0.04 10.16 -16.91
N THR A 394 -0.55 9.11 -16.28
CA THR A 394 -0.19 8.67 -14.92
C THR A 394 -0.49 7.18 -14.78
N ARG A 395 -0.24 6.56 -13.62
CA ARG A 395 -0.61 5.16 -13.40
C ARG A 395 -2.07 5.06 -12.98
N LYS A 396 -2.80 4.09 -13.53
CA LYS A 396 -4.14 3.75 -13.03
C LYS A 396 -4.04 3.29 -11.58
N GLY A 397 -4.86 3.88 -10.73
CA GLY A 397 -4.84 3.74 -9.28
C GLY A 397 -4.14 4.88 -8.55
N ASP A 398 -3.36 5.75 -9.20
CA ASP A 398 -2.84 6.99 -8.58
C ASP A 398 -3.98 7.99 -8.28
N PRO A 399 -3.78 8.97 -7.38
CA PRO A 399 -4.82 9.96 -7.06
C PRO A 399 -5.34 10.75 -8.27
N GLU A 400 -4.52 10.91 -9.31
CA GLU A 400 -4.90 11.59 -10.55
C GLU A 400 -5.68 10.71 -11.54
N ASP A 401 -5.66 9.39 -11.38
CA ASP A 401 -6.44 8.42 -12.16
C ASP A 401 -6.82 7.24 -11.25
N PRO A 402 -7.70 7.44 -10.26
CA PRO A 402 -7.99 6.43 -9.27
C PRO A 402 -8.72 5.23 -9.91
N LEU A 403 -8.65 4.08 -9.25
CA LEU A 403 -9.56 2.98 -9.59
C LEU A 403 -11.01 3.44 -9.39
N THR A 404 -11.92 2.95 -10.21
CA THR A 404 -13.35 2.98 -9.91
C THR A 404 -13.65 2.02 -8.75
N ASP A 405 -14.84 2.12 -8.17
CA ASP A 405 -15.27 1.18 -7.13
C ASP A 405 -15.39 -0.24 -7.69
N ASP A 406 -15.89 -0.39 -8.92
CA ASP A 406 -15.96 -1.68 -9.61
C ASP A 406 -14.57 -2.29 -9.85
N GLU A 407 -13.58 -1.49 -10.24
CA GLU A 407 -12.20 -1.95 -10.43
C GLU A 407 -11.56 -2.39 -9.10
N LEU A 408 -11.85 -1.68 -8.00
CA LEU A 408 -11.39 -2.05 -6.66
C LEU A 408 -12.06 -3.34 -6.18
N VAL A 409 -13.37 -3.49 -6.36
CA VAL A 409 -14.09 -4.73 -6.04
C VAL A 409 -13.59 -5.88 -6.89
N GLN A 410 -13.31 -5.64 -8.17
CA GLN A 410 -12.71 -6.63 -9.06
C GLN A 410 -11.28 -7.01 -8.62
N LYS A 411 -10.49 -6.06 -8.11
CA LYS A 411 -9.19 -6.33 -7.46
C LYS A 411 -9.38 -7.24 -6.26
N PHE A 412 -10.26 -6.87 -5.33
CA PHE A 412 -10.55 -7.65 -4.14
C PHE A 412 -10.98 -9.08 -4.49
N ASN A 413 -11.94 -9.24 -5.40
CA ASN A 413 -12.48 -10.54 -5.79
C ASN A 413 -11.43 -11.46 -6.41
N GLU A 414 -10.52 -10.92 -7.23
CA GLU A 414 -9.47 -11.69 -7.87
C GLU A 414 -8.33 -12.05 -6.92
N LEU A 415 -7.86 -11.10 -6.11
CA LEU A 415 -6.77 -11.35 -5.17
C LEU A 415 -7.18 -12.29 -4.04
N THR A 416 -8.48 -12.41 -3.75
CA THR A 416 -9.03 -13.35 -2.76
C THR A 416 -9.54 -14.65 -3.38
N MET A 417 -9.31 -14.87 -4.68
CA MET A 417 -9.64 -16.13 -5.35
C MET A 417 -8.87 -17.30 -4.72
N GLY A 418 -9.54 -18.43 -4.54
CA GLY A 418 -8.96 -19.60 -3.86
C GLY A 418 -8.86 -19.48 -2.34
N ILE A 419 -9.16 -18.31 -1.76
CA ILE A 419 -9.10 -18.09 -0.30
C ILE A 419 -10.50 -17.94 0.27
N LEU A 420 -11.35 -17.14 -0.38
CA LEU A 420 -12.74 -16.92 0.03
C LEU A 420 -13.72 -17.52 -0.97
N GLY A 421 -14.83 -18.06 -0.46
CA GLY A 421 -16.00 -18.39 -1.28
C GLY A 421 -16.77 -17.13 -1.69
N ASN A 422 -17.54 -17.20 -2.77
CA ASN A 422 -18.28 -16.04 -3.31
C ASN A 422 -19.21 -15.38 -2.28
N THR A 423 -19.91 -16.17 -1.46
CA THR A 423 -20.77 -15.66 -0.39
C THR A 423 -20.00 -14.82 0.62
N GLU A 424 -18.81 -15.28 1.01
CA GLU A 424 -17.98 -14.57 1.97
C GLU A 424 -17.36 -13.30 1.38
N LYS A 425 -16.96 -13.32 0.11
CA LYS A 425 -16.51 -12.13 -0.61
C LYS A 425 -17.58 -11.05 -0.60
N SER A 426 -18.81 -11.38 -1.00
CA SER A 426 -19.93 -10.42 -1.01
C SER A 426 -20.28 -9.92 0.40
N ARG A 427 -20.21 -10.79 1.42
CA ARG A 427 -20.44 -10.39 2.81
C ARG A 427 -19.39 -9.39 3.29
N LEU A 428 -18.11 -9.68 3.09
CA LEU A 428 -17.01 -8.83 3.54
C LEU A 428 -16.98 -7.49 2.78
N GLU A 429 -17.20 -7.53 1.47
CA GLU A 429 -17.36 -6.33 0.63
C GLU A 429 -18.48 -5.43 1.16
N TYR A 430 -19.68 -6.00 1.37
CA TYR A 430 -20.81 -5.25 1.91
C TYR A 430 -20.50 -4.67 3.30
N LEU A 431 -19.93 -5.47 4.19
CA LEU A 431 -19.60 -5.05 5.55
C LEU A 431 -18.65 -3.85 5.57
N ILE A 432 -17.64 -3.86 4.69
CA ILE A 432 -16.64 -2.79 4.59
C ILE A 432 -17.19 -1.56 3.87
N LEU A 433 -17.82 -1.73 2.71
CA LEU A 433 -18.24 -0.59 1.88
C LEU A 433 -19.55 0.03 2.34
N GLN A 434 -20.48 -0.76 2.86
CA GLN A 434 -21.85 -0.31 3.17
C GLN A 434 -22.24 -0.54 4.63
N GLY A 435 -21.58 -1.45 5.33
CA GLY A 435 -21.90 -1.84 6.70
C GLY A 435 -21.57 -0.79 7.77
N HIS A 436 -22.00 -1.12 8.99
CA HIS A 436 -21.86 -0.30 10.20
C HIS A 436 -21.07 -0.98 11.32
N GLU A 437 -20.62 -2.21 11.09
CA GLU A 437 -19.87 -3.02 12.05
C GLU A 437 -18.43 -3.22 11.58
N ILE A 438 -17.54 -3.46 12.52
CA ILE A 438 -16.15 -3.79 12.21
C ILE A 438 -16.09 -5.24 11.72
N PRO A 439 -15.44 -5.52 10.57
CA PRO A 439 -15.22 -6.90 10.15
C PRO A 439 -14.39 -7.63 11.21
N ASN A 440 -14.92 -8.75 11.72
CA ASN A 440 -14.33 -9.54 12.78
C ASN A 440 -13.83 -10.90 12.26
N ILE A 441 -14.74 -11.74 11.81
CA ILE A 441 -14.48 -13.09 11.33
C ILE A 441 -14.43 -13.06 9.81
N VAL A 442 -13.46 -13.77 9.24
CA VAL A 442 -13.40 -14.11 7.82
C VAL A 442 -13.29 -15.61 7.70
N THR A 443 -14.24 -16.23 7.00
CA THR A 443 -14.30 -17.69 6.80
C THR A 443 -13.61 -18.04 5.49
N ARG A 444 -12.48 -18.75 5.55
CA ARG A 444 -11.77 -19.18 4.34
C ARG A 444 -12.40 -20.45 3.77
N LEU A 445 -12.06 -20.79 2.54
CA LEU A 445 -12.54 -22.01 1.87
C LEU A 445 -12.06 -23.31 2.55
N GLU A 446 -10.96 -23.24 3.29
CA GLU A 446 -10.36 -24.39 3.98
C GLU A 446 -10.83 -24.55 5.44
N ASP A 447 -11.54 -23.56 5.99
CA ASP A 447 -12.13 -23.58 7.34
C ASP A 447 -13.53 -24.22 7.29
#